data_AF-A0A7K0P602-F1
#
_entry.id   AF-A0A7K0P602-F1
#
_cell.length_a   1.000
_cell.length_b   1.000
_cell.length_c   1.000
_cell.angle_alpha   90.00
_cell.angle_beta   90.00
_cell.angle_gamma   90.00
#
_symmetry.space_group_name_H-M   'P 1'
#
loop_
_entity.id
_entity.type
_entity.pdbx_description
1 polymer ?
#
loop_
_entity_poly.entity_id
_entity_poly.type
_entity_poly.pdbx_seq_one_letter_code
_entity_poly.pdbx_strand_id
1 'polypeptide(L)'
;MSTIDAIQTSDIFEQSAVPQPKQHGKAGGFLHRTNVLTGTGLGLVLSIVTYAVGSKLVPWGTQNSDYSQVGLNALIGATYIAWVIGFMIGIGAFAGPFRWMLGHDITHDDAEYMAGKGQGKWKYWKYTTDHKVVGIQYLVMALVLLGCGGFFAMLIRTELGVTWAEVFDPNFYNSLIGTHGIVMIIAMIIVVSGPLGNFIMPIMIGSRDMAFPRLNALSFWLLFAAVPPLLSNLLLGGIRDGWTAYQPLGTQAPIGMLGYQICIITFAFS
;
A
#
# COMPACT_ATOMS: atom_id res chain seq x y z
N MET A 1 -16.17 -22.13 0.60
CA MET A 1 -16.41 -22.64 1.95
C MET A 1 -17.59 -21.90 2.52
N SER A 2 -18.75 -22.32 2.04
CA SER A 2 -20.06 -21.80 2.42
C SER A 2 -20.33 -22.14 3.87
N THR A 3 -21.23 -21.39 4.51
CA THR A 3 -21.79 -21.64 5.84
C THR A 3 -22.22 -23.10 6.09
N ILE A 4 -22.46 -23.89 5.04
CA ILE A 4 -22.74 -25.33 5.10
C ILE A 4 -21.55 -26.15 5.65
N ASP A 5 -20.30 -25.82 5.32
CA ASP A 5 -19.13 -26.58 5.79
C ASP A 5 -18.87 -26.35 7.28
N ALA A 6 -19.12 -25.12 7.76
CA ALA A 6 -18.93 -24.77 9.17
C ALA A 6 -19.97 -25.43 10.10
N ILE A 7 -21.22 -25.56 9.63
CA ILE A 7 -22.29 -26.28 10.35
C ILE A 7 -21.97 -27.77 10.40
N GLN A 8 -21.50 -28.37 9.29
CA GLN A 8 -21.07 -29.77 9.29
C GLN A 8 -19.89 -30.02 10.26
N THR A 9 -18.97 -29.09 10.41
CA THR A 9 -17.82 -29.28 11.31
C THR A 9 -18.22 -29.14 12.78
N SER A 10 -19.15 -28.24 13.13
CA SER A 10 -19.63 -28.10 14.51
C SER A 10 -20.47 -29.28 14.97
N ASP A 11 -21.25 -29.90 14.06
CA ASP A 11 -22.07 -31.07 14.35
C ASP A 11 -21.23 -32.35 14.53
N ILE A 12 -20.08 -32.46 13.85
CA ILE A 12 -19.16 -33.61 13.97
C ILE A 12 -18.34 -33.58 15.27
N PHE A 13 -18.02 -32.39 15.79
CA PHE A 13 -17.15 -32.23 16.97
C PHE A 13 -17.88 -31.72 18.23
N GLU A 14 -19.22 -31.65 18.21
CA GLU A 14 -20.05 -31.14 19.31
C GLU A 14 -19.50 -29.84 19.95
N GLN A 15 -18.90 -28.97 19.13
CA GLN A 15 -18.34 -27.72 19.63
C GLN A 15 -19.48 -26.73 19.84
N SER A 16 -19.89 -26.58 21.10
CA SER A 16 -20.80 -25.51 21.52
C SER A 16 -20.22 -24.15 21.12
N ALA A 17 -21.09 -23.24 20.68
CA ALA A 17 -20.69 -21.88 20.34
C ALA A 17 -19.98 -21.26 21.55
N VAL A 18 -18.72 -20.87 21.38
CA VAL A 18 -17.93 -20.27 22.46
C VAL A 18 -18.67 -19.03 22.97
N PRO A 19 -19.04 -18.97 24.28
CA PRO A 19 -19.73 -17.82 24.85
C PRO A 19 -18.93 -16.55 24.60
N GLN A 20 -19.54 -15.59 23.91
CA GLN A 20 -18.88 -14.34 23.58
C GLN A 20 -18.96 -13.37 24.76
N PRO A 21 -17.91 -12.58 25.03
CA PRO A 21 -17.99 -11.51 26.02
C PRO A 21 -19.07 -10.49 25.64
N LYS A 22 -19.60 -9.77 26.63
CA LYS A 22 -20.64 -8.76 26.41
C LYS A 22 -20.12 -7.70 25.44
N GLN A 23 -20.72 -7.63 24.26
CA GLN A 23 -20.28 -6.71 23.22
C GLN A 23 -20.89 -5.33 23.42
N HIS A 24 -20.07 -4.30 23.27
CA HIS A 24 -20.48 -2.90 23.37
C HIS A 24 -20.48 -2.26 21.98
N GLY A 25 -21.66 -2.17 21.36
CA GLY A 25 -21.84 -1.55 20.04
C GLY A 25 -22.79 -2.31 19.13
N LYS A 26 -23.23 -1.68 18.03
CA LYS A 26 -24.00 -2.36 16.97
C LYS A 26 -23.04 -2.87 15.90
N ALA A 27 -23.26 -4.09 15.42
CA ALA A 27 -22.54 -4.64 14.28
C ALA A 27 -22.80 -3.81 13.01
N GLY A 28 -21.74 -3.65 12.21
CA GLY A 28 -21.73 -2.86 10.98
C GLY A 28 -21.45 -1.38 11.16
N GLY A 29 -21.53 -0.64 10.06
CA GLY A 29 -21.20 0.79 10.00
C GLY A 29 -20.17 1.10 8.91
N PHE A 30 -19.21 1.98 9.23
CA PHE A 30 -18.20 2.47 8.30
C PHE A 30 -17.40 1.32 7.65
N LEU A 31 -16.96 0.34 8.45
CA LEU A 31 -16.16 -0.81 8.00
C LEU A 31 -16.82 -1.69 6.93
N HIS A 32 -18.16 -1.82 6.95
CA HIS A 32 -18.88 -2.63 5.95
C HIS A 32 -19.04 -1.91 4.62
N ARG A 33 -18.96 -0.58 4.63
CA ARG A 33 -19.12 0.27 3.45
C ARG A 33 -17.79 0.58 2.77
N THR A 34 -16.67 0.39 3.45
CA THR A 34 -15.35 0.63 2.87
C THR A 34 -14.92 -0.49 1.92
N ASN A 35 -14.22 -0.10 0.88
CA ASN A 35 -13.56 -0.95 -0.10
C ASN A 35 -12.36 -0.18 -0.70
N VAL A 36 -11.63 -0.81 -1.62
CA VAL A 36 -10.52 -0.15 -2.33
C VAL A 36 -10.93 1.15 -3.01
N LEU A 37 -12.16 1.25 -3.54
CA LEU A 37 -12.64 2.42 -4.27
C LEU A 37 -12.94 3.59 -3.34
N THR A 38 -13.48 3.34 -2.15
CA THR A 38 -13.63 4.38 -1.12
C THR A 38 -12.27 4.79 -0.59
N GLY A 39 -11.32 3.86 -0.50
CA GLY A 39 -9.90 4.13 -0.24
C GLY A 39 -9.31 5.10 -1.26
N THR A 40 -9.32 4.74 -2.54
CA THR A 40 -8.74 5.58 -3.60
C THR A 40 -9.47 6.91 -3.73
N GLY A 41 -10.81 6.91 -3.63
CA GLY A 41 -11.61 8.14 -3.67
C GLY A 41 -11.25 9.11 -2.55
N LEU A 42 -11.20 8.63 -1.29
CA LEU A 42 -10.88 9.48 -0.14
C LEU A 42 -9.41 9.93 -0.19
N GLY A 43 -8.50 9.05 -0.60
CA GLY A 43 -7.09 9.39 -0.83
C GLY A 43 -6.91 10.52 -1.85
N LEU A 44 -7.60 10.44 -3.00
CA LEU A 44 -7.54 11.49 -4.03
C LEU A 44 -8.17 12.80 -3.54
N VAL A 45 -9.32 12.74 -2.86
CA VAL A 45 -9.95 13.95 -2.33
C VAL A 45 -9.04 14.63 -1.32
N LEU A 46 -8.45 13.88 -0.40
CA LEU A 46 -7.58 14.45 0.63
C LEU A 46 -6.30 15.04 0.02
N SER A 47 -5.68 14.35 -0.96
CA SER A 47 -4.49 14.89 -1.64
C SER A 47 -4.80 16.18 -2.42
N ILE A 48 -5.93 16.22 -3.14
CA ILE A 48 -6.37 17.43 -3.88
C ILE A 48 -6.67 18.58 -2.91
N VAL A 49 -7.36 18.32 -1.80
CA VAL A 49 -7.65 19.35 -0.79
C VAL A 49 -6.37 19.86 -0.15
N THR A 50 -5.45 18.98 0.23
CA THR A 50 -4.15 19.36 0.78
C THR A 50 -3.34 20.19 -0.21
N TYR A 51 -3.35 19.84 -1.51
CA TYR A 51 -2.70 20.63 -2.54
C TYR A 51 -3.34 22.01 -2.70
N ALA A 52 -4.67 22.07 -2.77
CA ALA A 52 -5.44 23.31 -2.97
C ALA A 52 -5.33 24.28 -1.79
N VAL A 53 -5.25 23.76 -0.56
CA VAL A 53 -5.04 24.56 0.65
C VAL A 53 -3.57 24.95 0.78
N GLY A 54 -2.66 23.98 0.62
CA GLY A 54 -1.23 24.19 0.80
C GLY A 54 -0.63 25.14 -0.23
N SER A 55 -1.09 25.11 -1.49
CA SER A 55 -0.67 26.07 -2.53
C SER A 55 -0.95 27.54 -2.19
N LYS A 56 -1.90 27.81 -1.28
CA LYS A 56 -2.21 29.17 -0.79
C LYS A 56 -1.38 29.59 0.42
N LEU A 57 -0.84 28.62 1.15
CA LEU A 57 -0.11 28.85 2.41
C LEU A 57 1.40 28.81 2.24
N VAL A 58 1.88 28.16 1.18
CA VAL A 58 3.31 27.97 0.93
C VAL A 58 3.91 29.18 0.22
N PRO A 59 5.01 29.76 0.74
CA PRO A 59 5.77 30.78 0.04
C PRO A 59 6.38 30.21 -1.24
N TRP A 60 6.05 30.81 -2.38
CA TRP A 60 6.59 30.43 -3.68
C TRP A 60 7.97 31.07 -3.88
N GLY A 61 8.96 30.28 -4.33
CA GLY A 61 10.29 30.77 -4.67
C GLY A 61 11.36 30.67 -3.57
N THR A 62 11.04 30.12 -2.39
CA THR A 62 12.03 29.89 -1.33
C THR A 62 12.90 28.68 -1.67
N GLN A 63 14.20 28.91 -1.87
CA GLN A 63 15.21 27.85 -2.04
C GLN A 63 16.18 27.81 -0.85
N ASN A 64 16.60 26.60 -0.47
CA ASN A 64 17.66 26.40 0.51
C ASN A 64 19.04 26.57 -0.12
N SER A 65 20.09 26.53 0.70
CA SER A 65 21.50 26.52 0.30
C SER A 65 21.86 25.44 -0.74
N ASP A 66 21.05 24.39 -0.84
CA ASP A 66 21.22 23.27 -1.76
C ASP A 66 20.38 23.39 -3.05
N TYR A 67 19.85 24.59 -3.35
CA TYR A 67 18.99 24.88 -4.52
C TYR A 67 17.67 24.07 -4.57
N SER A 68 17.28 23.44 -3.45
CA SER A 68 16.02 22.72 -3.33
C SER A 68 14.86 23.68 -3.08
N GLN A 69 13.76 23.51 -3.82
CA GLN A 69 12.54 24.32 -3.68
C GLN A 69 11.74 23.88 -2.45
N VAL A 70 12.11 24.40 -1.28
CA VAL A 70 11.59 23.95 0.03
C VAL A 70 10.07 24.00 0.09
N GLY A 71 9.46 25.10 -0.38
CA GLY A 71 8.01 25.27 -0.36
C GLY A 71 7.29 24.22 -1.21
N LEU A 72 7.71 24.07 -2.46
CA LEU A 72 7.09 23.11 -3.39
C LEU A 72 7.32 21.66 -2.93
N ASN A 73 8.51 21.36 -2.41
CA ASN A 73 8.84 20.04 -1.90
C ASN A 73 8.00 19.68 -0.67
N ALA A 74 7.82 20.62 0.26
CA ALA A 74 6.96 20.44 1.42
C ALA A 74 5.49 20.25 1.01
N LEU A 75 5.00 21.02 0.03
CA LEU A 75 3.65 20.89 -0.49
C LEU A 75 3.42 19.50 -1.09
N ILE A 76 4.29 19.07 -2.01
CA ILE A 76 4.14 17.80 -2.70
C ILE A 76 4.32 16.63 -1.73
N GLY A 77 5.29 16.69 -0.83
CA GLY A 77 5.45 15.72 0.25
C GLY A 77 4.19 15.60 1.10
N ALA A 78 3.60 16.73 1.51
CA ALA A 78 2.34 16.74 2.27
C ALA A 78 1.18 16.13 1.47
N THR A 79 1.11 16.34 0.15
CA THR A 79 0.05 15.73 -0.68
C THR A 79 0.18 14.21 -0.79
N TYR A 80 1.40 13.67 -0.84
CA TYR A 80 1.59 12.21 -0.81
C TYR A 80 1.27 11.61 0.56
N ILE A 81 1.63 12.28 1.64
CA ILE A 81 1.25 11.86 3.00
C ILE A 81 -0.28 11.88 3.14
N ALA A 82 -0.93 12.94 2.66
CA ALA A 82 -2.38 13.06 2.61
C ALA A 82 -3.02 11.94 1.78
N TRP A 83 -2.44 11.58 0.64
CA TRP A 83 -2.85 10.42 -0.15
C TRP A 83 -2.81 9.12 0.67
N VAL A 84 -1.67 8.80 1.29
CA VAL A 84 -1.50 7.55 2.05
C VAL A 84 -2.47 7.49 3.22
N ILE A 85 -2.57 8.57 4.01
CA ILE A 85 -3.48 8.63 5.16
C ILE A 85 -4.95 8.55 4.70
N GLY A 86 -5.33 9.30 3.67
CA GLY A 86 -6.68 9.30 3.12
C GLY A 86 -7.07 7.93 2.59
N PHE A 87 -6.16 7.24 1.90
CA PHE A 87 -6.38 5.89 1.42
C PHE A 87 -6.55 4.89 2.58
N MET A 88 -5.73 4.99 3.64
CA MET A 88 -5.85 4.16 4.85
C MET A 88 -7.15 4.40 5.62
N ILE A 89 -7.64 5.64 5.69
CA ILE A 89 -8.94 5.94 6.28
C ILE A 89 -10.05 5.36 5.40
N GLY A 90 -9.97 5.56 4.08
CA GLY A 90 -11.01 5.15 3.14
C GLY A 90 -11.13 3.64 2.93
N ILE A 91 -10.05 2.86 3.12
CA ILE A 91 -10.11 1.38 3.13
C ILE A 91 -10.73 0.85 4.44
N GLY A 92 -10.74 1.66 5.49
CA GLY A 92 -11.26 1.32 6.82
C GLY A 92 -10.22 0.75 7.78
N ALA A 93 -8.92 0.85 7.48
CA ALA A 93 -7.84 0.32 8.32
C ALA A 93 -7.85 0.94 9.74
N PHE A 94 -8.20 2.22 9.84
CA PHE A 94 -8.30 2.92 11.12
C PHE A 94 -9.63 2.74 11.86
N ALA A 95 -10.62 2.05 11.29
CA ALA A 95 -11.93 1.89 11.92
C ALA A 95 -11.84 1.19 13.29
N GLY A 96 -10.91 0.24 13.44
CA GLY A 96 -10.65 -0.43 14.71
C GLY A 96 -10.07 0.52 15.77
N PRO A 97 -8.91 1.14 15.54
CA PRO A 97 -8.33 2.13 16.46
C PRO A 97 -9.27 3.27 16.84
N PHE A 98 -10.03 3.83 15.89
CA PHE A 98 -10.99 4.90 16.18
C PHE A 98 -12.14 4.45 17.08
N ARG A 99 -12.66 3.24 16.89
CA ARG A 99 -13.70 2.68 17.77
C ARG A 99 -13.17 2.44 19.18
N TRP A 100 -11.94 1.93 19.28
CA TRP A 100 -11.27 1.75 20.56
C TRP A 100 -11.07 3.08 21.30
N MET A 101 -10.66 4.15 20.60
CA MET A 101 -10.57 5.50 21.18
C MET A 101 -11.93 6.03 21.69
N LEU A 102 -13.03 5.60 21.07
CA LEU A 102 -14.40 5.94 21.50
C LEU A 102 -14.92 5.00 22.61
N GLY A 103 -14.10 4.09 23.11
CA GLY A 103 -14.46 3.13 24.16
C GLY A 103 -15.38 1.99 23.69
N HIS A 104 -15.50 1.78 22.38
CA HIS A 104 -16.31 0.71 21.80
C HIS A 104 -15.42 -0.43 21.29
N ASP A 105 -15.76 -1.66 21.67
CA ASP A 105 -15.09 -2.86 21.18
C ASP A 105 -15.58 -3.25 19.79
N ILE A 106 -14.76 -4.03 19.08
CA ILE A 106 -15.16 -4.65 17.81
C ILE A 106 -16.09 -5.83 18.15
N THR A 107 -17.31 -5.80 17.61
CA THR A 107 -18.28 -6.89 17.76
C THR A 107 -17.77 -8.15 17.06
N HIS A 108 -18.21 -9.33 17.52
CA HIS A 108 -17.80 -10.59 16.90
C HIS A 108 -18.21 -10.65 15.41
N ASP A 109 -19.41 -10.16 15.10
CA ASP A 109 -19.90 -10.09 13.71
C ASP A 109 -18.99 -9.23 12.83
N ASP A 110 -18.45 -8.12 13.34
CA ASP A 110 -17.52 -7.26 12.60
C ASP A 110 -16.14 -7.93 12.45
N ALA A 111 -15.71 -8.71 13.44
CA ALA A 111 -14.49 -9.53 13.34
C ALA A 111 -14.63 -10.65 12.29
N GLU A 112 -15.76 -11.34 12.26
CA GLU A 112 -16.08 -12.35 11.25
C GLU A 112 -16.21 -11.73 9.85
N TYR A 113 -16.80 -10.53 9.76
CA TYR A 113 -16.86 -9.78 8.51
C TYR A 113 -15.46 -9.43 8.01
N MET A 114 -14.56 -8.94 8.88
CA MET A 114 -13.17 -8.70 8.52
C MET A 114 -12.43 -9.97 8.12
N ALA A 115 -12.78 -11.13 8.68
CA ALA A 115 -12.25 -12.42 8.23
C ALA A 115 -12.79 -12.85 6.85
N GLY A 116 -13.70 -12.08 6.24
CA GLY A 116 -14.24 -12.31 4.91
C GLY A 116 -15.49 -13.19 4.87
N LYS A 117 -16.14 -13.46 6.03
CA LYS A 117 -17.38 -14.24 6.10
C LYS A 117 -18.50 -13.53 5.33
N GLY A 118 -19.15 -14.24 4.40
CA GLY A 118 -20.27 -13.71 3.61
C GLY A 118 -19.90 -12.72 2.50
N GLN A 119 -18.61 -12.44 2.26
CA GLN A 119 -18.18 -11.44 1.26
C GLN A 119 -17.90 -12.01 -0.14
N GLY A 120 -17.90 -13.33 -0.31
CA GLY A 120 -17.62 -13.98 -1.60
C GLY A 120 -16.28 -13.54 -2.20
N LYS A 121 -16.29 -13.10 -3.47
CA LYS A 121 -15.08 -12.61 -4.17
C LYS A 121 -14.71 -11.16 -3.80
N TRP A 122 -15.61 -10.41 -3.16
CA TRP A 122 -15.33 -9.01 -2.80
C TRP A 122 -14.32 -8.87 -1.66
N LYS A 123 -14.02 -9.95 -0.92
CA LYS A 123 -13.02 -9.97 0.15
C LYS A 123 -11.62 -9.53 -0.28
N TYR A 124 -11.24 -9.77 -1.55
CA TYR A 124 -9.93 -9.37 -2.09
C TYR A 124 -9.80 -7.86 -2.32
N TRP A 125 -10.91 -7.12 -2.30
CA TRP A 125 -10.94 -5.67 -2.54
C TRP A 125 -11.29 -4.87 -1.28
N LYS A 126 -11.25 -5.54 -0.11
CA LYS A 126 -11.60 -4.98 1.19
C LYS A 126 -10.50 -5.29 2.21
N TYR A 127 -10.55 -4.56 3.31
CA TYR A 127 -9.69 -4.82 4.46
C TYR A 127 -10.07 -6.16 5.11
N THR A 128 -9.30 -7.20 4.80
CA THR A 128 -9.54 -8.58 5.21
C THR A 128 -8.41 -9.07 6.10
N THR A 129 -8.73 -9.80 7.17
CA THR A 129 -7.73 -10.33 8.12
C THR A 129 -7.29 -11.76 7.80
N ASP A 130 -7.99 -12.48 6.92
CA ASP A 130 -7.61 -13.86 6.52
C ASP A 130 -6.26 -13.86 5.78
N HIS A 131 -5.24 -14.51 6.39
CA HIS A 131 -3.89 -14.61 5.84
C HIS A 131 -3.83 -15.22 4.44
N LYS A 132 -4.76 -16.11 4.07
CA LYS A 132 -4.82 -16.70 2.71
C LYS A 132 -5.24 -15.65 1.68
N VAL A 133 -6.17 -14.77 2.04
CA VAL A 133 -6.63 -13.70 1.16
C VAL A 133 -5.52 -12.67 0.99
N VAL A 134 -4.88 -12.28 2.10
CA VAL A 134 -3.73 -11.36 2.10
C VAL A 134 -2.58 -11.93 1.27
N GLY A 135 -2.24 -13.22 1.43
CA GLY A 135 -1.19 -13.87 0.63
C GLY A 135 -1.45 -13.84 -0.88
N ILE A 136 -2.70 -14.05 -1.31
CA ILE A 136 -3.09 -13.93 -2.73
C ILE A 136 -3.03 -12.47 -3.20
N GLN A 137 -3.45 -11.51 -2.38
CA GLN A 137 -3.35 -10.10 -2.70
C GLN A 137 -1.89 -9.68 -2.95
N TYR A 138 -0.97 -10.10 -2.08
CA TYR A 138 0.46 -9.91 -2.30
C TYR A 138 0.97 -10.59 -3.58
N LEU A 139 0.53 -11.83 -3.88
CA LEU A 139 0.93 -12.53 -5.10
C LEU A 139 0.55 -11.75 -6.36
N VAL A 140 -0.71 -11.28 -6.43
CA VAL A 140 -1.19 -10.50 -7.57
C VAL A 140 -0.41 -9.20 -7.70
N MET A 141 -0.19 -8.50 -6.58
CA MET A 141 0.60 -7.26 -6.56
C MET A 141 2.03 -7.49 -7.03
N ALA A 142 2.68 -8.56 -6.56
CA ALA A 142 4.03 -8.94 -6.97
C ALA A 142 4.11 -9.19 -8.48
N LEU A 143 3.14 -9.92 -9.05
CA LEU A 143 3.11 -10.19 -10.50
C LEU A 143 2.94 -8.90 -11.31
N VAL A 144 2.09 -7.97 -10.85
CA VAL A 144 1.92 -6.67 -11.51
C VAL A 144 3.21 -5.85 -11.44
N LEU A 145 3.85 -5.76 -10.28
CA LEU A 145 5.10 -5.02 -10.11
C LEU A 145 6.28 -5.65 -10.87
N LEU A 146 6.38 -6.99 -10.90
CA LEU A 146 7.35 -7.69 -11.74
C LEU A 146 7.10 -7.43 -13.24
N GLY A 147 5.83 -7.40 -13.66
CA GLY A 147 5.46 -7.03 -15.02
C GLY A 147 5.88 -5.59 -15.38
N CYS A 148 5.59 -4.62 -14.51
CA CYS A 148 6.01 -3.22 -14.69
C CYS A 148 7.54 -3.08 -14.66
N GLY A 149 8.22 -3.72 -13.71
CA GLY A 149 9.67 -3.71 -13.60
C GLY A 149 10.33 -4.35 -14.83
N GLY A 150 9.82 -5.49 -15.29
CA GLY A 150 10.25 -6.15 -16.52
C GLY A 150 10.03 -5.28 -17.76
N PHE A 151 8.89 -4.59 -17.86
CA PHE A 151 8.62 -3.63 -18.93
C PHE A 151 9.66 -2.50 -18.95
N PHE A 152 9.97 -1.88 -17.80
CA PHE A 152 11.04 -0.88 -17.73
C PHE A 152 12.41 -1.46 -18.10
N ALA A 153 12.68 -2.71 -17.74
CA ALA A 153 13.91 -3.41 -18.12
C ALA A 153 14.04 -3.60 -19.64
N MET A 154 12.92 -3.76 -20.34
CA MET A 154 12.90 -3.83 -21.80
C MET A 154 13.14 -2.47 -22.43
N LEU A 155 12.56 -1.39 -21.89
CA LEU A 155 12.83 -0.03 -22.36
C LEU A 155 14.32 0.34 -22.23
N ILE A 156 14.94 0.00 -21.10
CA ILE A 156 16.38 0.19 -20.89
C ILE A 156 17.18 -0.57 -21.95
N ARG A 157 16.82 -1.84 -22.23
CA ARG A 157 17.48 -2.65 -23.27
C ARG A 157 17.28 -2.10 -24.68
N THR A 158 16.14 -1.46 -24.96
CA THR A 158 15.90 -0.81 -26.26
C THR A 158 16.88 0.32 -26.51
N GLU A 159 17.17 1.15 -25.50
CA GLU A 159 18.20 2.21 -25.61
C GLU A 159 19.60 1.62 -25.83
N LEU A 160 19.94 0.57 -25.10
CA LEU A 160 21.25 -0.10 -25.16
C LEU A 160 21.42 -1.03 -26.38
N GLY A 161 20.38 -1.21 -27.21
CA GLY A 161 20.38 -2.18 -28.30
C GLY A 161 21.32 -1.83 -29.45
N VAL A 162 21.63 -0.55 -29.64
CA VAL A 162 22.56 -0.05 -30.67
C VAL A 162 23.43 1.03 -30.06
N THR A 163 24.70 1.07 -30.43
CA THR A 163 25.62 2.14 -30.00
C THR A 163 25.15 3.47 -30.59
N TRP A 164 25.02 4.51 -29.75
CA TRP A 164 24.54 5.86 -30.13
C TRP A 164 23.06 5.95 -30.50
N ALA A 165 22.21 5.04 -30.00
CA ALA A 165 20.78 5.29 -30.02
C ALA A 165 20.44 6.50 -29.13
N GLU A 166 19.50 7.33 -29.58
CA GLU A 166 18.92 8.44 -28.81
C GLU A 166 17.41 8.21 -28.69
N VAL A 167 16.98 7.06 -28.16
CA VAL A 167 15.53 6.77 -28.01
C VAL A 167 14.96 7.58 -26.84
N PHE A 168 15.76 7.80 -25.80
CA PHE A 168 15.37 8.55 -24.60
C PHE A 168 16.34 9.68 -24.27
N ASP A 169 15.81 10.77 -23.70
CA ASP A 169 16.65 11.80 -23.07
C ASP A 169 17.46 11.18 -21.91
N PRO A 170 18.75 11.56 -21.72
CA PRO A 170 19.59 11.00 -20.67
C PRO A 170 18.97 11.10 -19.26
N ASN A 171 18.22 12.16 -18.95
CA ASN A 171 17.56 12.29 -17.66
C ASN A 171 16.40 11.32 -17.49
N PHE A 172 15.63 11.09 -18.56
CA PHE A 172 14.55 10.12 -18.55
C PHE A 172 15.09 8.70 -18.46
N TYR A 173 16.18 8.40 -19.17
CA TYR A 173 16.87 7.10 -19.08
C TYR A 173 17.37 6.81 -17.65
N ASN A 174 18.04 7.76 -17.01
CA ASN A 174 18.48 7.60 -15.62
C ASN A 174 17.28 7.38 -14.66
N SER A 175 16.18 8.09 -14.92
CA SER A 175 14.93 7.95 -14.16
C SER A 175 14.25 6.58 -14.35
N LEU A 176 14.32 6.03 -15.57
CA LEU A 176 13.87 4.67 -15.86
C LEU A 176 14.69 3.63 -15.11
N ILE A 177 16.03 3.77 -15.10
CA ILE A 177 16.91 2.85 -14.34
C ILE A 177 16.60 2.92 -12.85
N GLY A 178 16.51 4.13 -12.28
CA GLY A 178 16.21 4.32 -10.86
C GLY A 178 14.86 3.69 -10.48
N THR A 179 13.82 3.98 -11.27
CA THR A 179 12.46 3.44 -11.04
C THR A 179 12.41 1.92 -11.24
N HIS A 180 13.04 1.39 -12.28
CA HIS A 180 13.15 -0.05 -12.52
C HIS A 180 13.78 -0.75 -11.31
N GLY A 181 14.93 -0.25 -10.84
CA GLY A 181 15.66 -0.85 -9.73
C GLY A 181 14.82 -0.95 -8.46
N ILE A 182 14.18 0.16 -8.05
CA ILE A 182 13.39 0.15 -6.82
C ILE A 182 12.10 -0.68 -6.94
N VAL A 183 11.42 -0.63 -8.09
CA VAL A 183 10.23 -1.47 -8.34
C VAL A 183 10.59 -2.95 -8.23
N MET A 184 11.74 -3.37 -8.78
CA MET A 184 12.19 -4.76 -8.71
C MET A 184 12.58 -5.19 -7.28
N ILE A 185 13.23 -4.33 -6.51
CA ILE A 185 13.57 -4.61 -5.10
C ILE A 185 12.30 -4.81 -4.28
N ILE A 186 11.36 -3.88 -4.38
CA ILE A 186 10.07 -3.96 -3.69
C ILE A 186 9.33 -5.23 -4.13
N ALA A 187 9.24 -5.48 -5.44
CA ALA A 187 8.59 -6.67 -5.98
C ALA A 187 9.19 -7.97 -5.43
N MET A 188 10.52 -8.09 -5.37
CA MET A 188 11.17 -9.30 -4.88
C MET A 188 10.92 -9.53 -3.38
N ILE A 189 10.93 -8.47 -2.57
CA ILE A 189 10.61 -8.56 -1.15
C ILE A 189 9.17 -9.06 -0.95
N ILE A 190 8.22 -8.54 -1.75
CA ILE A 190 6.79 -8.90 -1.73
C ILE A 190 6.57 -10.36 -2.12
N VAL A 191 7.30 -10.89 -3.12
CA VAL A 191 7.22 -12.31 -3.52
C VAL A 191 7.55 -13.24 -2.36
N VAL A 192 8.53 -12.88 -1.54
CA VAL A 192 8.96 -13.70 -0.40
C VAL A 192 8.00 -13.50 0.78
N SER A 193 7.68 -12.26 1.16
CA SER A 193 6.85 -11.98 2.33
C SER A 193 5.37 -12.36 2.14
N GLY A 194 4.85 -12.24 0.92
CA GLY A 194 3.44 -12.43 0.61
C GLY A 194 3.04 -13.88 0.38
N PRO A 195 3.28 -14.46 -0.82
CA PRO A 195 2.94 -15.86 -1.11
C PRO A 195 3.59 -16.84 -0.14
N LEU A 196 4.90 -16.75 0.11
CA LEU A 196 5.56 -17.72 0.99
C LEU A 196 5.24 -17.42 2.46
N GLY A 197 5.44 -16.18 2.89
CA GLY A 197 5.21 -15.75 4.27
C GLY A 197 3.74 -15.82 4.70
N ASN A 198 2.83 -15.11 4.03
CA ASN A 198 1.43 -15.02 4.47
C ASN A 198 0.58 -16.22 4.10
N PHE A 199 0.75 -16.79 2.91
CA PHE A 199 -0.10 -17.91 2.48
C PHE A 199 0.39 -19.25 3.04
N ILE A 200 1.68 -19.56 2.84
CA ILE A 200 2.20 -20.91 3.08
C ILE A 200 2.64 -21.10 4.54
N MET A 201 3.31 -20.13 5.17
CA MET A 201 3.88 -20.33 6.53
C MET A 201 2.85 -20.78 7.58
N PRO A 202 1.68 -20.13 7.74
CA PRO A 202 0.71 -20.54 8.76
C PRO A 202 0.21 -21.97 8.55
N ILE A 203 0.08 -22.39 7.28
CA ILE A 203 -0.35 -23.74 6.90
C ILE A 203 0.74 -24.77 7.26
N MET A 204 2.02 -24.46 7.00
CA MET A 204 3.14 -25.37 7.31
C MET A 204 3.29 -25.62 8.82
N ILE A 205 3.03 -24.60 9.65
CA ILE A 205 3.07 -24.74 11.12
C ILE A 205 1.76 -25.24 11.72
N GLY A 206 0.72 -25.44 10.91
CA GLY A 206 -0.60 -25.88 11.36
C GLY A 206 -1.37 -24.85 12.19
N SER A 207 -1.03 -23.55 12.09
CA SER A 207 -1.76 -22.49 12.80
C SER A 207 -3.03 -22.08 12.05
N ARG A 208 -4.00 -21.53 12.78
CA ARG A 208 -5.27 -21.05 12.18
C ARG A 208 -5.09 -19.73 11.42
N ASP A 209 -4.18 -18.86 11.87
CA ASP A 209 -3.92 -17.53 11.30
C ASP A 209 -2.55 -17.00 11.77
N MET A 210 -2.20 -15.79 11.33
CA MET A 210 -1.04 -15.01 11.80
C MET A 210 -1.22 -14.53 13.25
N ALA A 211 -0.11 -14.28 13.96
CA ALA A 211 -0.14 -13.79 15.34
C ALA A 211 -0.87 -12.44 15.50
N PHE A 212 -0.74 -11.56 14.50
CA PHE A 212 -1.41 -10.26 14.45
C PHE A 212 -2.13 -10.06 13.10
N PRO A 213 -3.32 -10.66 12.90
CA PRO A 213 -4.02 -10.65 11.60
C PRO A 213 -4.33 -9.24 11.09
N ARG A 214 -4.66 -8.31 12.00
CA ARG A 214 -4.96 -6.92 11.65
C ARG A 214 -3.73 -6.14 11.19
N LEU A 215 -2.58 -6.33 11.84
CA LEU A 215 -1.33 -5.68 11.41
C LEU A 215 -0.85 -6.25 10.07
N ASN A 216 -1.07 -7.54 9.83
CA ASN A 216 -0.78 -8.16 8.55
C ASN A 216 -1.68 -7.66 7.40
N ALA A 217 -2.94 -7.38 7.67
CA ALA A 217 -3.79 -6.72 6.68
C ALA A 217 -3.33 -5.28 6.40
N LEU A 218 -2.90 -4.56 7.45
CA LEU A 218 -2.41 -3.19 7.34
C LEU A 218 -1.16 -3.09 6.46
N SER A 219 -0.19 -4.00 6.63
CA SER A 219 1.05 -4.01 5.86
C SER A 219 0.77 -4.12 4.35
N PHE A 220 -0.15 -5.00 3.94
CA PHE A 220 -0.53 -5.11 2.53
C PHE A 220 -1.09 -3.79 1.97
N TRP A 221 -1.99 -3.16 2.70
CA TRP A 221 -2.66 -1.95 2.21
C TRP A 221 -1.73 -0.73 2.23
N LEU A 222 -0.80 -0.63 3.19
CA LEU A 222 0.25 0.39 3.19
C LEU A 222 1.15 0.25 1.96
N LEU A 223 1.55 -0.98 1.64
CA LEU A 223 2.31 -1.27 0.44
C LEU A 223 1.55 -0.87 -0.84
N PHE A 224 0.26 -1.20 -0.92
CA PHE A 224 -0.58 -0.77 -2.05
C PHE A 224 -0.62 0.75 -2.18
N ALA A 225 -0.68 1.48 -1.06
CA ALA A 225 -0.69 2.94 -1.04
C ALA A 225 0.66 3.57 -1.42
N ALA A 226 1.78 2.86 -1.22
CA ALA A 226 3.13 3.33 -1.51
C ALA A 226 3.47 3.35 -3.02
N VAL A 227 2.82 2.49 -3.81
CA VAL A 227 3.13 2.33 -5.25
C VAL A 227 2.73 3.54 -6.10
N PRO A 228 1.55 4.19 -5.94
CA PRO A 228 1.20 5.36 -6.75
C PRO A 228 2.16 6.55 -6.59
N PRO A 229 2.60 6.95 -5.37
CA PRO A 229 3.67 7.94 -5.21
C PRO A 229 4.94 7.55 -5.96
N LEU A 230 5.35 6.28 -5.89
CA LEU A 230 6.51 5.80 -6.63
C LEU A 230 6.32 5.98 -8.13
N LEU A 231 5.24 5.46 -8.73
CA LEU A 231 5.06 5.52 -10.18
C LEU A 231 4.88 6.95 -10.72
N SER A 232 4.34 7.86 -9.90
CA SER A 232 4.21 9.27 -10.26
C SER A 232 5.56 9.97 -10.47
N ASN A 233 6.66 9.40 -9.96
CA ASN A 233 8.00 9.98 -10.11
C ASN A 233 8.36 10.24 -11.58
N LEU A 234 8.00 9.32 -12.48
CA LEU A 234 8.33 9.40 -13.91
C LEU A 234 7.66 10.60 -14.59
N LEU A 235 6.50 11.04 -14.09
CA LEU A 235 5.77 12.21 -14.59
C LEU A 235 6.30 13.53 -14.01
N LEU A 236 7.00 13.47 -12.87
CA LEU A 236 7.43 14.63 -12.09
C LEU A 236 8.96 14.84 -12.12
N GLY A 237 9.61 14.43 -13.20
CA GLY A 237 11.04 14.65 -13.44
C GLY A 237 11.97 13.50 -13.03
N GLY A 238 11.41 12.44 -12.43
CA GLY A 238 12.04 11.14 -12.23
C GLY A 238 13.08 11.03 -11.10
N ILE A 239 13.61 9.82 -10.90
CA ILE A 239 14.68 9.50 -9.94
C ILE A 239 16.00 9.31 -10.70
N ARG A 240 16.79 10.38 -10.86
CA ARG A 240 17.99 10.35 -11.71
C ARG A 240 19.22 9.74 -11.03
N ASP A 241 19.14 9.55 -9.72
CA ASP A 241 20.31 9.25 -8.87
C ASP A 241 20.45 7.75 -8.58
N GLY A 242 19.72 6.94 -9.35
CA GLY A 242 19.57 5.51 -9.13
C GLY A 242 18.70 5.18 -7.91
N TRP A 243 18.49 3.89 -7.69
CA TRP A 243 17.68 3.39 -6.58
C TRP A 243 18.35 3.60 -5.20
N THR A 244 19.66 3.87 -5.16
CA THR A 244 20.41 4.09 -3.90
C THR A 244 20.35 5.54 -3.43
N ALA A 245 20.08 6.48 -4.33
CA ALA A 245 19.92 7.91 -4.04
C ALA A 245 21.05 8.51 -3.17
N TYR A 246 22.30 8.27 -3.59
CA TYR A 246 23.47 8.77 -2.86
C TYR A 246 23.50 10.31 -2.80
N GLN A 247 23.96 10.81 -1.66
CA GLN A 247 24.24 12.24 -1.45
C GLN A 247 25.55 12.65 -2.13
N PRO A 248 25.68 13.89 -2.64
CA PRO A 248 24.73 15.01 -2.57
C PRO A 248 23.64 15.00 -3.65
N LEU A 249 23.73 14.10 -4.63
CA LEU A 249 22.88 14.11 -5.82
C LEU A 249 21.39 13.94 -5.46
N GLY A 250 21.10 13.07 -4.48
CA GLY A 250 19.74 12.88 -3.95
C GLY A 250 19.08 14.13 -3.33
N THR A 251 19.87 15.12 -2.88
CA THR A 251 19.32 16.40 -2.37
C THR A 251 19.08 17.41 -3.48
N GLN A 252 19.81 17.30 -4.58
CA GLN A 252 19.67 18.14 -5.79
C GLN A 252 18.67 17.56 -6.79
N ALA A 253 18.08 16.40 -6.46
CA ALA A 253 17.18 15.67 -7.33
C ALA A 253 15.90 16.46 -7.65
N PRO A 254 15.27 16.21 -8.81
CA PRO A 254 13.97 16.77 -9.15
C PRO A 254 12.87 16.35 -8.17
N ILE A 255 11.72 17.02 -8.28
CA ILE A 255 10.51 16.78 -7.48
C ILE A 255 10.08 15.30 -7.46
N GLY A 256 10.30 14.56 -8.54
CA GLY A 256 10.02 13.13 -8.64
C GLY A 256 10.66 12.30 -7.52
N MET A 257 11.81 12.75 -6.97
CA MET A 257 12.47 12.12 -5.84
C MET A 257 11.60 12.04 -4.57
N LEU A 258 10.66 12.97 -4.38
CA LEU A 258 9.74 12.93 -3.24
C LEU A 258 8.80 11.72 -3.29
N GLY A 259 8.36 11.33 -4.49
CA GLY A 259 7.53 10.13 -4.68
C GLY A 259 8.28 8.87 -4.25
N TYR A 260 9.58 8.79 -4.57
CA TYR A 260 10.48 7.73 -4.09
C TYR A 260 10.61 7.75 -2.56
N GLN A 261 10.94 8.91 -1.97
CA GLN A 261 11.14 9.01 -0.52
C GLN A 261 9.88 8.60 0.26
N ILE A 262 8.71 9.08 -0.14
CA ILE A 262 7.45 8.72 0.52
C ILE A 262 7.12 7.25 0.31
N CYS A 263 7.41 6.68 -0.86
CA CYS A 263 7.27 5.25 -1.10
C CYS A 263 8.14 4.44 -0.13
N ILE A 264 9.43 4.78 0.01
CA ILE A 264 10.35 4.07 0.90
C ILE A 264 9.92 4.18 2.36
N ILE A 265 9.53 5.38 2.80
CA ILE A 265 9.04 5.59 4.17
C ILE A 265 7.78 4.75 4.43
N THR A 266 6.82 4.76 3.50
CA THR A 266 5.56 4.00 3.64
C THR A 266 5.82 2.50 3.60
N PHE A 267 6.71 2.05 2.72
CA PHE A 267 7.14 0.66 2.60
C PHE A 267 7.88 0.16 3.85
N ALA A 268 8.68 1.01 4.51
CA ALA A 268 9.37 0.63 5.74
C ALA A 268 8.40 0.41 6.91
N PHE A 269 7.20 1.00 6.89
CA PHE A 269 6.16 0.79 7.89
C PHE A 269 5.27 -0.42 7.61
N SER A 270 5.28 -0.97 6.39
CA SER A 270 4.53 -2.17 6.01
C SER A 270 5.28 -3.44 6.36
#